data_AF-A0A973P1F8-F1
#
_entry.id   AF-A0A973P1F8-F1
#
_cell.length_a   1.000
_cell.length_b   1.000
_cell.length_c   1.000
_cell.angle_alpha   90.00
_cell.angle_beta   90.00
_cell.angle_gamma   90.00
#
_symmetry.space_group_name_H-M   'P 1'
#
loop_
_entity.id
_entity.type
_entity.pdbx_description
1 polymer ?
#
loop_
_entity_poly.entity_id
_entity_poly.type
_entity_poly.pdbx_seq_one_letter_code
_entity_poly.pdbx_strand_id
1 'polypeptide(L)'
;GDLVEAALRIGELARARKTAQRAQELAAGSTSTVARAVAERCLGQVGEARSAKPCFEAALALHAQTGDRYEEARTLLAYARLDGDRTRLAAAADRFAALGAWPWLARVESELAGGTKPVDDSLSSLTAQELRVARLAAGGATNDEAAAALGISPRTVEQHLGVVYAKLHIRRRAELARLFKDL
;
A
#
# COMPACT_ATOMS: atom_id res chain seq x y z
N GLY A 1 12.38 -6.57 -2.39
CA GLY A 1 11.11 -6.14 -1.76
C GLY A 1 9.91 -6.82 -2.40
N ASP A 2 9.54 -6.44 -3.62
CA ASP A 2 8.22 -6.77 -4.19
C ASP A 2 7.90 -8.26 -4.28
N LEU A 3 8.89 -9.09 -4.64
CA LEU A 3 8.73 -10.55 -4.70
C LEU A 3 8.46 -11.18 -3.32
N VAL A 4 9.07 -10.66 -2.26
CA VAL A 4 8.83 -11.12 -0.88
C VAL A 4 7.41 -10.74 -0.46
N GLU A 5 7.02 -9.49 -0.69
CA GLU A 5 5.66 -9.04 -0.35
C GLU A 5 4.58 -9.77 -1.16
N ALA A 6 4.82 -10.03 -2.44
CA ALA A 6 3.90 -10.79 -3.28
C ALA A 6 3.73 -12.22 -2.75
N ALA A 7 4.83 -12.91 -2.41
CA ALA A 7 4.79 -14.24 -1.82
C ALA A 7 4.04 -14.26 -0.46
N LEU A 8 4.29 -13.27 0.41
CA LEU A 8 3.58 -13.14 1.68
C LEU A 8 2.07 -12.93 1.49
N ARG A 9 1.66 -12.11 0.51
CA ARG A 9 0.23 -11.84 0.23
C ARG A 9 -0.54 -13.09 -0.20
N ILE A 10 0.13 -14.06 -0.81
CA ILE A 10 -0.48 -15.33 -1.24
C ILE A 10 -0.21 -16.49 -0.26
N GLY A 11 0.35 -16.22 0.93
CA GLY A 11 0.61 -17.23 1.96
C GLY A 11 1.85 -18.11 1.73
N GLU A 12 2.67 -17.81 0.72
CA GLU A 12 3.85 -18.59 0.33
C GLU A 12 5.08 -18.24 1.17
N LEU A 13 5.02 -18.52 2.48
CA LEU A 13 6.06 -18.12 3.44
C LEU A 13 7.44 -18.73 3.11
N ALA A 14 7.49 -19.99 2.67
CA ALA A 14 8.75 -20.64 2.29
C ALA A 14 9.44 -19.93 1.11
N ARG A 15 8.65 -19.53 0.10
CA ARG A 15 9.15 -18.75 -1.05
C ARG A 15 9.59 -17.35 -0.64
N ALA A 16 8.84 -16.70 0.25
CA ALA A 16 9.19 -15.39 0.79
C ALA A 16 10.54 -15.46 1.54
N ARG A 17 10.72 -16.45 2.43
CA ARG A 17 11.97 -16.68 3.16
C ARG A 17 13.16 -16.90 2.24
N LYS A 18 13.02 -17.80 1.25
CA LYS A 18 14.08 -18.07 0.27
C LYS A 18 14.49 -16.81 -0.51
N THR A 19 13.51 -15.97 -0.86
CA THR A 19 13.74 -14.73 -1.61
C THR A 19 14.40 -13.67 -0.73
N ALA A 20 14.01 -13.55 0.54
CA ALA A 20 14.63 -12.65 1.51
C ALA A 20 16.10 -13.03 1.79
N GLN A 21 16.39 -14.32 1.97
CA GLN A 21 17.76 -14.83 2.14
C GLN A 21 18.63 -14.49 0.92
N ARG A 22 18.14 -14.76 -0.29
CA ARG A 22 18.87 -14.41 -1.52
C ARG A 22 19.11 -12.90 -1.65
N ALA A 23 18.16 -12.06 -1.22
CA ALA A 23 18.34 -10.61 -1.22
C ALA A 23 19.44 -10.19 -0.23
N GLN A 24 19.52 -10.83 0.95
CA GLN A 24 20.58 -10.60 1.92
C GLN A 24 21.97 -10.98 1.38
N GLU A 25 22.10 -12.17 0.77
CA GLU A 25 23.36 -12.63 0.18
C GLU A 25 23.87 -11.66 -0.89
N LEU A 26 22.98 -11.20 -1.79
CA LEU A 26 23.32 -10.23 -2.82
C LEU A 26 23.69 -8.86 -2.23
N ALA A 27 22.99 -8.42 -1.19
CA ALA A 27 23.26 -7.15 -0.53
C ALA A 27 24.58 -7.17 0.27
N ALA A 28 24.96 -8.32 0.85
CA ALA A 28 26.22 -8.48 1.57
C ALA A 28 27.44 -8.31 0.65
N GLY A 29 27.32 -8.71 -0.61
CA GLY A 29 28.34 -8.49 -1.64
C GLY A 29 28.29 -7.12 -2.31
N SER A 30 27.37 -6.22 -1.89
CA SER A 30 27.13 -4.94 -2.54
C SER A 30 27.55 -3.75 -1.66
N THR A 31 28.05 -2.68 -2.29
CA THR A 31 28.26 -1.38 -1.64
C THR A 31 26.96 -0.56 -1.53
N SER A 32 25.84 -1.04 -2.08
CA SER A 32 24.57 -0.32 -2.07
C SER A 32 23.88 -0.38 -0.70
N THR A 33 23.89 0.75 0.00
CA THR A 33 23.17 0.92 1.28
C THR A 33 21.66 0.72 1.12
N VAL A 34 21.07 1.14 0.00
CA VAL A 34 19.64 0.92 -0.30
C VAL A 34 19.34 -0.58 -0.43
N ALA A 35 20.17 -1.33 -1.16
CA ALA A 35 19.96 -2.78 -1.32
C ALA A 35 20.04 -3.51 0.04
N ARG A 36 20.97 -3.10 0.90
CA ARG A 36 21.08 -3.61 2.28
C ARG A 36 19.85 -3.30 3.12
N ALA A 37 19.35 -2.06 3.07
CA ALA A 37 18.14 -1.67 3.80
C ALA A 37 16.91 -2.48 3.37
N VAL A 38 16.73 -2.67 2.06
CA VAL A 38 15.63 -3.49 1.51
C VAL A 38 15.77 -4.96 1.91
N ALA A 39 16.99 -5.50 1.95
CA ALA A 39 17.22 -6.87 2.40
C ALA A 39 16.87 -7.05 3.88
N GLU A 40 17.30 -6.14 4.75
CA GLU A 40 16.95 -6.13 6.17
C GLU A 40 15.42 -6.07 6.37
N ARG A 41 14.72 -5.18 5.66
CA ARG A 41 13.25 -5.14 5.67
C ARG A 41 12.65 -6.49 5.28
N CYS A 42 13.15 -7.12 4.21
CA CYS A 42 12.64 -8.41 3.75
C CYS A 42 12.83 -9.51 4.80
N LEU A 43 13.97 -9.52 5.52
CA LEU A 43 14.21 -10.44 6.64
C LEU A 43 13.24 -10.19 7.78
N GLY A 44 13.00 -8.93 8.13
CA GLY A 44 12.01 -8.54 9.14
C GLY A 44 10.60 -9.06 8.83
N GLN A 45 10.20 -9.07 7.55
CA GLN A 45 8.87 -9.52 7.11
C GLN A 45 8.68 -11.05 7.15
N VAL A 46 9.77 -11.83 7.14
CA VAL A 46 9.70 -13.31 7.08
C VAL A 46 10.25 -14.01 8.32
N GLY A 47 10.89 -13.24 9.20
CA GLY A 47 11.49 -13.66 10.46
C GLY A 47 10.46 -13.97 11.54
N GLU A 48 10.93 -14.60 12.61
CA GLU A 48 10.12 -14.82 13.81
C GLU A 48 10.04 -13.52 14.63
N ALA A 49 9.03 -13.38 15.50
CA ALA A 49 8.79 -12.14 16.26
C ALA A 49 10.04 -11.60 17.00
N ARG A 50 10.90 -12.51 17.52
CA ARG A 50 12.13 -12.14 18.24
C ARG A 50 13.24 -11.57 17.34
N SER A 51 13.33 -12.02 16.09
CA SER A 51 14.36 -11.57 15.14
C SER A 51 13.86 -10.52 14.14
N ALA A 52 12.54 -10.37 13.99
CA ALA A 52 11.95 -9.46 13.02
C ALA A 52 12.20 -7.98 13.34
N LYS A 53 12.02 -7.58 14.61
CA LYS A 53 12.17 -6.18 15.04
C LYS A 53 13.58 -5.60 14.78
N PRO A 54 14.68 -6.27 15.21
CA PRO A 54 16.03 -5.78 14.93
C PRO A 54 16.32 -5.56 13.43
N CYS A 55 15.78 -6.41 12.55
CA CYS A 55 15.92 -6.23 11.10
C CYS A 55 15.23 -4.96 10.60
N PHE A 56 14.03 -4.63 11.10
CA PHE A 56 13.36 -3.37 10.75
C PHE A 56 14.11 -2.14 11.27
N GLU A 57 14.64 -2.19 12.50
CA GLU A 57 15.45 -1.10 13.07
C GLU A 57 16.73 -0.88 12.26
N ALA A 58 17.41 -1.96 11.86
CA ALA A 58 18.58 -1.89 10.97
C ALA A 58 18.23 -1.30 9.59
N ALA A 59 17.11 -1.71 8.99
CA ALA A 59 16.63 -1.15 7.73
C ALA A 59 16.39 0.37 7.82
N LEU A 60 15.70 0.84 8.88
CA LEU A 60 15.44 2.26 9.09
C LEU A 60 16.74 3.06 9.29
N ALA A 61 17.71 2.53 10.04
CA ALA A 61 19.00 3.16 10.23
C ALA A 61 19.79 3.31 8.92
N LEU A 62 19.65 2.34 8.00
CA LEU A 62 20.27 2.40 6.66
C LEU A 62 19.54 3.40 5.75
N HIS A 63 18.21 3.46 5.77
CA HIS A 63 17.44 4.46 5.00
C HIS A 63 17.76 5.90 5.43
N ALA A 64 17.97 6.14 6.73
CA ALA A 64 18.36 7.44 7.24
C ALA A 64 19.70 7.94 6.65
N GLN A 65 20.60 7.03 6.26
CA GLN A 65 21.88 7.37 5.64
C GLN A 65 21.75 7.68 4.14
N THR A 66 20.76 7.12 3.46
CA THR A 66 20.58 7.30 2.00
C THR A 66 19.59 8.40 1.65
N GLY A 67 18.70 8.77 2.57
CA GLY A 67 17.61 9.70 2.33
C GLY A 67 16.51 9.14 1.42
N ASP A 68 16.50 7.82 1.17
CA ASP A 68 15.46 7.16 0.36
C ASP A 68 14.14 7.07 1.13
N ARG A 69 13.35 8.15 1.01
CA ARG A 69 12.06 8.29 1.70
C ARG A 69 11.01 7.28 1.23
N TYR A 70 11.13 6.76 0.01
CA TYR A 70 10.15 5.80 -0.52
C TYR A 70 10.35 4.43 0.12
N GLU A 71 11.58 3.91 0.14
CA GLU A 71 11.85 2.64 0.80
C GLU A 71 11.79 2.76 2.33
N GLU A 72 12.10 3.93 2.91
CA GLU A 72 11.82 4.23 4.33
C GLU A 72 10.32 4.05 4.66
N ALA A 73 9.43 4.64 3.86
CA ALA A 73 7.97 4.54 4.05
C ALA A 73 7.49 3.09 3.99
N ARG A 74 8.03 2.28 3.08
CA ARG A 74 7.71 0.86 2.97
C ARG A 74 8.20 0.07 4.18
N THR A 75 9.37 0.41 4.71
CA THR A 75 9.92 -0.20 5.94
C THR A 75 9.05 0.15 7.15
N LEU A 76 8.66 1.41 7.31
CA LEU A 76 7.76 1.86 8.38
C LEU A 76 6.41 1.12 8.34
N LEU A 77 5.80 1.02 7.15
CA LEU A 77 4.53 0.29 6.97
C LEU A 77 4.66 -1.19 7.33
N ALA A 78 5.69 -1.87 6.84
CA ALA A 78 5.91 -3.28 7.14
C ALA A 78 6.16 -3.51 8.65
N TYR A 79 6.89 -2.59 9.29
CA TYR A 79 7.17 -2.68 10.71
C TYR A 79 5.93 -2.39 11.57
N ALA A 80 5.13 -1.39 11.21
CA ALA A 80 3.85 -1.10 11.86
C ALA A 80 2.88 -2.30 11.82
N ARG A 81 2.87 -3.07 10.74
CA ARG A 81 2.06 -4.30 10.63
C ARG A 81 2.55 -5.43 11.52
N LEU A 82 3.83 -5.46 11.86
CA LEU A 82 4.38 -6.47 12.77
C LEU A 82 3.93 -6.22 14.21
N ASP A 83 4.02 -4.98 14.69
CA ASP A 83 3.80 -4.66 16.10
C ASP A 83 2.53 -3.84 16.40
N GLY A 84 1.76 -3.49 15.38
CA GLY A 84 0.53 -2.72 15.52
C GLY A 84 0.74 -1.24 15.86
N ASP A 85 1.96 -0.72 15.75
CA ASP A 85 2.25 0.68 16.10
C ASP A 85 1.62 1.67 15.11
N ARG A 86 0.52 2.28 15.55
CA ARG A 86 -0.24 3.28 14.78
C ARG A 86 0.56 4.55 14.49
N THR A 87 1.51 4.92 15.34
CA THR A 87 2.37 6.10 15.12
C THR A 87 3.27 5.86 13.91
N ARG A 88 3.80 4.64 13.81
CA ARG A 88 4.65 4.24 12.69
C ARG A 88 3.87 4.07 11.40
N LEU A 89 2.62 3.61 11.50
CA LEU A 89 1.69 3.57 10.39
C LEU A 89 1.36 4.98 9.87
N ALA A 90 1.10 5.94 10.77
CA ALA A 90 0.91 7.35 10.41
C ALA A 90 2.16 7.97 9.75
N ALA A 91 3.35 7.69 10.28
CA ALA A 91 4.60 8.15 9.66
C ALA A 91 4.79 7.61 8.24
N ALA A 92 4.40 6.36 7.97
CA ALA A 92 4.42 5.81 6.61
C ALA A 92 3.45 6.56 5.69
N ALA A 93 2.24 6.88 6.17
CA ALA A 93 1.26 7.67 5.42
C ALA A 93 1.82 9.05 5.05
N ASP A 94 2.38 9.79 6.01
CA ASP A 94 2.96 11.12 5.77
C ASP A 94 4.05 11.08 4.69
N ARG A 95 4.91 10.05 4.72
CA ARG A 95 5.97 9.87 3.71
C ARG A 95 5.40 9.56 2.33
N PHE A 96 4.40 8.69 2.23
CA PHE A 96 3.74 8.41 0.95
C PHE A 96 3.00 9.63 0.40
N ALA A 97 2.34 10.42 1.26
CA ALA A 97 1.70 11.67 0.88
C ALA A 97 2.71 12.68 0.32
N ALA A 98 3.84 12.89 1.01
CA ALA A 98 4.90 13.80 0.57
C ALA A 98 5.53 13.39 -0.78
N LEU A 99 5.51 12.10 -1.12
CA LEU A 99 6.01 11.56 -2.38
C LEU A 99 4.94 11.49 -3.49
N GLY A 100 3.68 11.81 -3.20
CA GLY A 100 2.56 11.63 -4.13
C GLY A 100 2.26 10.16 -4.46
N ALA A 101 2.66 9.23 -3.59
CA ALA A 101 2.45 7.79 -3.75
C ALA A 101 1.02 7.38 -3.33
N TRP A 102 0.02 7.94 -4.00
CA TRP A 102 -1.41 7.84 -3.63
C TRP A 102 -1.93 6.40 -3.43
N PRO A 103 -1.57 5.40 -4.27
CA PRO A 103 -2.01 4.02 -4.04
C PRO A 103 -1.49 3.44 -2.72
N TRP A 104 -0.29 3.84 -2.29
CA TRP A 104 0.26 3.44 -1.00
C TRP A 104 -0.40 4.20 0.13
N LEU A 105 -0.56 5.52 0.02
CA LEU A 105 -1.23 6.34 1.03
C LEU A 105 -2.63 5.80 1.35
N ALA A 106 -3.45 5.60 0.32
CA ALA A 106 -4.83 5.14 0.47
C ALA A 106 -4.92 3.77 1.19
N ARG A 107 -3.91 2.91 1.01
CA ARG A 107 -3.81 1.63 1.70
C ARG A 107 -3.50 1.81 3.19
N VAL A 108 -2.55 2.69 3.52
CA VAL A 108 -2.16 2.98 4.90
C VAL A 108 -3.30 3.67 5.66
N GLU A 109 -4.01 4.60 5.02
CA GLU A 109 -5.18 5.28 5.59
C GLU A 109 -6.32 4.30 5.93
N SER A 110 -6.56 3.31 5.07
CA SER A 110 -7.53 2.24 5.34
C SER A 110 -7.15 1.42 6.58
N GLU A 111 -5.86 1.06 6.71
CA GLU A 111 -5.36 0.34 7.88
C GLU A 111 -5.44 1.21 9.16
N LEU A 112 -5.16 2.52 9.07
CA LEU A 112 -5.34 3.46 10.18
C LEU A 112 -6.80 3.58 10.62
N ALA A 113 -7.74 3.55 9.68
CA ALA A 113 -9.18 3.58 9.96
C ALA A 113 -9.71 2.28 10.60
N GLY A 114 -8.85 1.26 10.81
CA GLY A 114 -9.23 -0.04 11.39
C GLY A 114 -9.77 -1.04 10.37
N GLY A 115 -9.58 -0.78 9.08
CA GLY A 115 -10.00 -1.63 7.97
C GLY A 115 -9.06 -2.81 7.73
N THR A 116 -9.07 -3.81 8.61
CA THR A 116 -8.66 -5.18 8.29
C THR A 116 -9.89 -6.09 8.33
N LYS A 117 -10.80 -5.93 7.37
CA LYS A 117 -11.92 -6.85 7.17
C LYS A 117 -11.92 -7.46 5.76
N PRO A 118 -12.45 -8.69 5.62
CA PRO A 118 -12.44 -9.43 4.35
C PRO A 118 -13.29 -8.72 3.30
N VAL A 119 -13.06 -9.11 2.05
CA VAL A 119 -13.50 -8.57 0.75
C VAL A 119 -15.02 -8.31 0.57
N ASP A 120 -15.86 -8.57 1.57
CA ASP A 120 -17.33 -8.58 1.43
C ASP A 120 -18.06 -7.27 1.82
N ASP A 121 -17.31 -6.20 2.07
CA ASP A 121 -17.88 -4.85 2.24
C ASP A 121 -17.06 -3.85 1.41
N SER A 122 -16.87 -4.18 0.12
CA SER A 122 -15.88 -3.51 -0.73
C SER A 122 -16.12 -1.99 -0.83
N LEU A 123 -17.37 -1.54 -0.72
CA LEU A 123 -17.72 -0.12 -0.76
C LEU A 123 -17.44 0.64 0.54
N SER A 124 -17.42 -0.01 1.70
CA SER A 124 -17.08 0.65 2.96
C SER A 124 -15.59 0.98 3.07
N SER A 125 -14.75 0.39 2.20
CA SER A 125 -13.33 0.72 2.04
C SER A 125 -13.09 2.03 1.27
N LEU A 126 -14.12 2.58 0.62
CA LEU A 126 -14.02 3.83 -0.12
C LEU A 126 -14.16 5.02 0.82
N THR A 127 -13.33 6.04 0.63
CA THR A 127 -13.54 7.33 1.30
C THR A 127 -14.83 7.99 0.82
N ALA A 128 -15.37 8.95 1.57
CA ALA A 128 -16.57 9.67 1.16
C ALA A 128 -16.43 10.35 -0.22
N GLN A 129 -15.22 10.78 -0.60
CA GLN A 129 -14.96 11.38 -1.90
C GLN A 129 -14.92 10.32 -3.01
N GLU A 130 -14.23 9.20 -2.79
CA GLU A 130 -14.17 8.07 -3.71
C GLU A 130 -15.55 7.46 -3.95
N LEU A 131 -16.35 7.32 -2.89
CA LEU A 131 -17.72 6.81 -2.98
C LEU A 131 -18.62 7.73 -3.80
N ARG A 132 -18.49 9.05 -3.65
CA ARG A 132 -19.23 10.03 -4.46
C ARG A 132 -18.87 9.92 -5.95
N VAL A 133 -17.58 9.84 -6.26
CA VAL A 133 -17.10 9.62 -7.63
C VAL A 133 -17.58 8.27 -8.18
N ALA A 134 -17.46 7.21 -7.39
CA ALA A 134 -17.86 5.85 -7.77
C ALA A 134 -19.37 5.75 -8.06
N ARG A 135 -20.22 6.39 -7.24
CA ARG A 135 -21.69 6.43 -7.44
C ARG A 135 -22.07 7.12 -8.74
N LEU A 136 -21.51 8.31 -9.00
CA LEU A 136 -21.75 9.02 -10.25
C LEU A 136 -21.29 8.19 -11.44
N ALA A 137 -20.12 7.56 -11.32
CA ALA A 137 -19.57 6.77 -12.40
C ALA A 137 -20.37 5.48 -12.69
N ALA A 138 -20.82 4.79 -11.64
CA ALA A 138 -21.71 3.64 -11.72
C ALA A 138 -23.09 4.01 -12.30
N GLY A 139 -23.58 5.22 -12.01
CA GLY A 139 -24.79 5.79 -12.60
C GLY A 139 -24.66 6.22 -14.07
N GLY A 140 -23.47 6.07 -14.68
CA GLY A 140 -23.25 6.34 -16.10
C GLY A 140 -22.64 7.72 -16.42
N ALA A 141 -22.43 8.60 -15.43
CA ALA A 141 -21.93 9.95 -15.67
C ALA A 141 -20.47 9.95 -16.15
N THR A 142 -20.17 10.52 -17.31
CA THR A 142 -18.80 10.70 -17.82
C THR A 142 -17.87 11.40 -16.82
N ASN A 143 -16.56 11.33 -17.03
CA ASN A 143 -15.60 11.99 -16.13
C ASN A 143 -15.85 13.51 -16.06
N ASP A 144 -16.26 14.13 -17.17
CA ASP A 144 -16.60 15.56 -17.25
C ASP A 144 -17.90 15.89 -16.49
N GLU A 145 -18.93 15.05 -16.61
CA GLU A 145 -20.19 15.22 -15.87
C GLU A 145 -20.00 15.02 -14.36
N ALA A 146 -19.22 14.01 -13.98
CA ALA A 146 -18.89 13.77 -12.57
C ALA A 146 -18.02 14.89 -11.99
N ALA A 147 -17.11 15.44 -12.79
CA ALA A 147 -16.27 16.58 -12.42
C ALA A 147 -17.13 17.83 -12.18
N ALA A 148 -18.04 18.13 -13.10
CA ALA A 148 -18.99 19.23 -12.97
C ALA A 148 -19.89 19.08 -11.72
N ALA A 149 -20.42 17.88 -11.48
CA ALA A 149 -21.27 17.60 -10.33
C ALA A 149 -20.56 17.72 -8.97
N LEU A 150 -19.24 17.46 -8.94
CA LEU A 150 -18.43 17.47 -7.71
C LEU A 150 -17.57 18.73 -7.55
N GLY A 151 -17.58 19.64 -8.53
CA GLY A 151 -16.75 20.86 -8.49
C GLY A 151 -15.25 20.59 -8.54
N ILE A 152 -14.82 19.52 -9.23
CA ILE A 152 -13.41 19.12 -9.37
C ILE A 152 -13.03 18.97 -10.85
N SER A 153 -11.75 18.73 -11.15
CA SER A 153 -11.32 18.51 -12.54
C SER A 153 -11.62 17.08 -13.04
N PRO A 154 -11.84 16.87 -14.35
CA PRO A 154 -11.98 15.53 -14.94
C PRO A 154 -10.77 14.62 -14.66
N ARG A 155 -9.57 15.19 -14.65
CA ARG A 155 -8.34 14.48 -14.27
C ARG A 155 -8.38 13.99 -12.82
N THR A 156 -8.95 14.76 -11.91
CA THR A 156 -9.14 14.36 -10.50
C THR A 156 -10.15 13.23 -10.39
N VAL A 157 -11.21 13.24 -11.20
CA VAL A 157 -12.17 12.13 -11.29
C VAL A 157 -11.49 10.85 -11.77
N GLU A 158 -10.67 10.92 -12.82
CA GLU A 158 -9.90 9.77 -13.33
C GLU A 158 -8.98 9.18 -12.27
N GLN A 159 -8.30 10.04 -11.52
CA GLN A 159 -7.44 9.62 -10.41
C GLN A 159 -8.23 8.91 -9.31
N HIS A 160 -9.36 9.50 -8.88
CA HIS A 160 -10.23 8.85 -7.91
C HIS A 160 -10.76 7.51 -8.40
N LEU A 161 -11.14 7.40 -9.68
CA LEU A 161 -11.59 6.13 -10.27
C LEU A 161 -10.48 5.09 -10.31
N GLY A 162 -9.23 5.48 -10.58
CA GLY A 162 -8.09 4.57 -10.50
C GLY A 162 -7.90 3.99 -9.10
N VAL A 163 -8.06 4.82 -8.06
CA VAL A 163 -8.00 4.37 -6.66
C VAL A 163 -9.19 3.48 -6.31
N VAL A 164 -10.41 3.85 -6.72
CA VAL A 164 -11.63 3.05 -6.54
C VAL A 164 -11.47 1.67 -7.17
N TYR A 165 -10.99 1.58 -8.41
CA TYR A 165 -10.78 0.31 -9.10
C TYR A 165 -9.76 -0.57 -8.39
N ALA A 166 -8.66 0.02 -7.91
CA ALA A 166 -7.67 -0.69 -7.13
C ALA A 166 -8.23 -1.21 -5.80
N LYS A 167 -9.02 -0.39 -5.08
CA LYS A 167 -9.65 -0.75 -3.80
C LYS A 167 -10.72 -1.83 -3.96
N LEU A 168 -11.51 -1.76 -5.03
CA LEU A 168 -12.58 -2.72 -5.32
C LEU A 168 -12.11 -3.94 -6.12
N HIS A 169 -10.82 -4.01 -6.47
CA HIS A 169 -10.23 -5.09 -7.28
C HIS A 169 -10.89 -5.32 -8.65
N ILE A 170 -11.41 -4.25 -9.26
CA ILE A 170 -12.04 -4.27 -10.59
C ILE A 170 -11.16 -3.56 -11.62
N ARG A 171 -11.40 -3.82 -12.92
CA ARG A 171 -10.61 -3.21 -14.00
C ARG A 171 -11.43 -2.33 -14.93
N ARG A 172 -12.75 -2.53 -14.96
CA ARG A 172 -13.64 -1.86 -15.90
C ARG A 172 -14.75 -1.15 -15.16
N ARG A 173 -15.12 -0.01 -15.71
CA ARG A 173 -16.28 0.79 -15.28
C ARG A 173 -17.59 0.00 -15.26
N ALA A 174 -17.76 -0.96 -16.17
CA ALA A 174 -18.93 -1.83 -16.20
C ALA A 174 -19.02 -2.74 -14.96
N GLU A 175 -17.88 -3.17 -14.41
CA GLU A 175 -17.82 -3.96 -13.17
C GLU A 175 -18.22 -3.08 -11.96
N LEU A 176 -17.81 -1.80 -11.96
CA LEU A 176 -18.25 -0.82 -10.96
C LEU A 176 -19.78 -0.65 -10.99
N ALA A 177 -20.37 -0.50 -12.17
CA ALA A 177 -21.82 -0.37 -12.31
C ALA A 177 -22.59 -1.61 -11.82
N ARG A 178 -22.01 -2.82 -11.99
CA ARG A 178 -22.61 -4.06 -11.49
C ARG A 178 -22.61 -4.12 -9.95
N LEU A 179 -21.48 -3.79 -9.33
CA LEU A 179 -21.36 -3.76 -7.86
C LEU A 179 -22.37 -2.82 -7.19
N PHE A 180 -22.73 -1.71 -7.83
CA PHE A 180 -23.71 -0.76 -7.31
C PHE A 180 -25.17 -1.14 -7.61
N LYS A 181 -25.43 -2.10 -8.51
CA LYS A 181 -26.77 -2.64 -8.78
C LYS A 181 -27.15 -3.77 -7.83
N ASP A 182 -26.16 -4.44 -7.27
CA ASP A 182 -26.34 -5.59 -6.37
C ASP A 182 -26.51 -5.16 -4.88
N LEU A 183 -26.77 -3.87 -4.62
CA LEU A 183 -27.06 -3.24 -3.32
C LEU A 183 -28.50 -2.77 -3.23
#